data_AF-A0A5K1JZ96-F1
#
_entry.id   AF-A0A5K1JZ96-F1
#
_cell.length_a   1.000
_cell.length_b   1.000
_cell.length_c   1.000
_cell.angle_alpha   90.00
_cell.angle_beta   90.00
_cell.angle_gamma   90.00
#
_symmetry.space_group_name_H-M   'P 1'
#
loop_
_entity.id
_entity.type
_entity.pdbx_description
1 polymer ?
#
loop_
_entity_poly.entity_id
_entity_poly.type
_entity_poly.pdbx_seq_one_letter_code
_entity_poly.pdbx_strand_id
1 'polypeptide(L)' 'PFPLNPSFKPPTPISDSIRTAIWNDYIADPATFNVRLLSQRHGLSIARVDAILRLKGLEEHWKKVWFDAAL' A
#
# COMPACT_ATOMS: atom_id res chain seq x y z
N PRO A 1 -19.86 5.82 11.54
CA PRO A 1 -20.22 7.25 11.44
C PRO A 1 -20.88 7.66 12.75
N PHE A 2 -20.60 8.85 13.27
CA PHE A 2 -21.12 9.28 14.57
C PHE A 2 -22.31 10.22 14.37
N PRO A 3 -23.52 9.86 14.84
CA PRO A 3 -24.72 10.66 14.62
C PRO A 3 -24.60 12.11 15.12
N LEU A 4 -23.85 12.31 16.20
CA LEU A 4 -23.64 13.62 16.84
C LEU A 4 -22.34 14.32 16.37
N ASN A 5 -21.58 13.73 15.44
CA ASN A 5 -20.41 14.38 14.86
C ASN A 5 -20.43 14.29 13.32
N PRO A 6 -21.17 15.19 12.65
CA PRO A 6 -21.28 15.22 11.18
C PRO A 6 -19.96 15.54 10.47
N SER A 7 -18.97 16.11 11.19
CA SER A 7 -17.65 16.40 10.62
C SER A 7 -16.83 15.13 10.39
N PHE A 8 -17.10 14.06 11.15
CA PHE A 8 -16.40 12.80 10.99
C PHE A 8 -16.92 12.03 9.77
N LYS A 9 -16.19 12.15 8.66
CA LYS A 9 -16.39 11.38 7.44
C LYS A 9 -15.24 10.38 7.32
N PRO A 10 -15.47 9.06 7.50
CA PRO A 10 -14.40 8.09 7.38
C PRO A 10 -13.82 8.15 5.96
N PRO A 11 -12.48 8.14 5.81
CA PRO A 11 -11.86 8.14 4.50
C PRO A 11 -12.16 6.82 3.78
N THR A 12 -12.37 6.90 2.47
CA THR A 12 -12.56 5.70 1.64
C THR A 12 -11.35 4.78 1.76
N PRO A 13 -11.54 3.47 2.00
CA PRO A 13 -10.46 2.50 1.94
C PRO A 13 -9.81 2.50 0.55
N ILE A 14 -8.50 2.27 0.49
CA ILE A 14 -7.81 2.05 -0.80
C ILE A 14 -8.11 0.63 -1.27
N SER A 15 -8.43 0.44 -2.55
CA SER A 15 -8.63 -0.89 -3.13
C SER A 15 -7.32 -1.69 -3.14
N ASP A 16 -7.43 -3.03 -3.10
CA ASP A 16 -6.23 -3.86 -3.20
C ASP A 16 -5.50 -3.68 -4.54
N SER A 17 -6.24 -3.49 -5.63
CA SER A 17 -5.67 -3.24 -6.96
C SER A 17 -4.72 -2.04 -6.98
N ILE A 18 -5.06 -0.94 -6.30
CA ILE A 18 -4.19 0.23 -6.20
C ILE A 18 -2.95 -0.08 -5.36
N ARG A 19 -3.10 -0.78 -4.22
CA ARG A 19 -1.96 -1.17 -3.39
C ARG A 19 -0.99 -2.08 -4.14
N THR A 20 -1.53 -3.02 -4.91
CA THR A 20 -0.75 -3.95 -5.73
C THR A 20 -0.07 -3.24 -6.89
N ALA A 21 -0.72 -2.26 -7.54
CA ALA A 21 -0.06 -1.42 -8.54
C ALA A 21 1.11 -0.61 -7.97
N ILE A 22 0.92 0.03 -6.80
CA ILE A 22 1.98 0.76 -6.08
C ILE A 22 3.18 -0.16 -5.78
N TRP A 23 2.91 -1.37 -5.29
CA TRP A 23 3.94 -2.37 -5.00
C TRP A 23 4.69 -2.78 -6.26
N ASN A 24 3.97 -3.13 -7.33
CA ASN A 24 4.55 -3.58 -8.60
C ASN A 24 5.44 -2.50 -9.24
N ASP A 25 5.00 -1.24 -9.26
CA ASP A 25 5.81 -0.12 -9.75
C ASP A 25 7.08 0.01 -8.90
N TYR A 26 6.97 -0.01 -7.57
CA TYR A 26 8.12 0.13 -6.67
C TYR A 26 9.15 -0.99 -6.84
N ILE A 27 8.73 -2.25 -6.89
CA ILE A 27 9.68 -3.37 -7.02
C ILE A 27 10.30 -3.46 -8.42
N ALA A 28 9.63 -2.94 -9.45
CA ALA A 28 10.16 -2.92 -10.81
C ALA A 28 11.35 -1.97 -10.96
N ASP A 29 11.26 -0.77 -10.38
CA ASP A 29 12.36 0.19 -10.33
C ASP A 29 12.18 1.18 -9.15
N PRO A 30 12.76 0.90 -7.97
CA PRO A 30 12.64 1.76 -6.80
C PRO A 30 13.31 3.15 -6.98
N ALA A 31 14.27 3.28 -7.90
CA ALA A 31 14.96 4.54 -8.15
C ALA A 31 14.03 5.52 -8.88
N THR A 32 13.34 5.02 -9.91
CA THR A 32 12.31 5.78 -10.65
C THR A 32 11.02 5.90 -9.84
N PHE A 33 10.45 4.78 -9.40
CA PHE A 33 9.17 4.70 -8.67
C PHE A 33 9.36 4.82 -7.16
N ASN A 34 10.06 5.86 -6.73
CA ASN A 34 10.24 6.13 -5.30
C ASN A 34 8.92 6.60 -4.63
N VAL A 35 8.92 6.59 -3.30
CA VAL A 35 7.74 6.91 -2.46
C VAL A 35 7.14 8.29 -2.79
N ARG A 36 7.98 9.28 -3.16
CA ARG A 36 7.51 10.63 -3.51
C ARG A 36 6.74 10.62 -4.83
N LEU A 37 7.28 9.97 -5.87
CA LEU A 37 6.59 9.85 -7.16
C LEU A 37 5.27 9.09 -7.03
N LEU A 38 5.29 7.95 -6.33
CA LEU A 38 4.09 7.13 -6.12
C LEU A 38 3.02 7.85 -5.30
N SER A 39 3.42 8.63 -4.29
CA SER A 39 2.53 9.50 -3.51
C SER A 39 1.80 10.51 -4.40
N GLN A 40 2.53 11.19 -5.28
CA GLN A 40 1.95 12.16 -6.22
C GLN A 40 1.03 11.49 -7.24
N ARG A 41 1.47 10.38 -7.85
CA ARG A 41 0.72 9.64 -8.87
C ARG A 41 -0.64 9.14 -8.36
N HIS A 42 -0.69 8.64 -7.14
CA HIS A 42 -1.91 8.05 -6.57
C HIS A 42 -2.72 8.99 -5.66
N GLY A 43 -2.28 10.24 -5.48
CA GLY A 43 -2.97 11.20 -4.60
C GLY A 43 -2.98 10.75 -3.13
N LEU A 44 -1.93 10.05 -2.69
CA LEU A 44 -1.79 9.53 -1.33
C LEU A 44 -0.69 10.27 -0.60
N SER A 45 -0.75 10.34 0.73
CA SER A 45 0.39 10.85 1.51
C SER A 45 1.59 9.92 1.40
N ILE A 46 2.80 10.48 1.51
CA ILE A 46 4.06 9.71 1.56
C ILE A 46 4.00 8.62 2.63
N ALA A 47 3.49 8.96 3.83
CA ALA A 47 3.33 8.00 4.93
C ALA A 47 2.39 6.84 4.57
N ARG A 48 1.34 7.08 3.78
CA ARG A 48 0.40 6.05 3.36
C ARG A 48 1.01 5.13 2.30
N VAL A 49 1.80 5.67 1.37
CA VAL A 49 2.56 4.86 0.41
C VAL A 49 3.61 4.02 1.11
N ASP A 50 4.37 4.60 2.05
CA ASP A 50 5.37 3.86 2.84
C ASP A 50 4.73 2.68 3.60
N ALA A 51 3.58 2.90 4.24
CA ALA A 51 2.83 1.84 4.90
C ALA A 51 2.36 0.75 3.93
N ILE A 52 1.90 1.10 2.72
CA ILE A 52 1.51 0.13 1.69
C ILE A 52 2.70 -0.74 1.29
N LEU A 53 3.86 -0.14 1.03
CA LEU A 53 5.07 -0.87 0.62
C LEU A 53 5.53 -1.84 1.71
N ARG A 54 5.53 -1.42 2.98
CA ARG A 54 5.87 -2.29 4.11
C ARG A 54 4.92 -3.48 4.24
N LEU A 55 3.62 -3.23 4.19
CA LEU A 55 2.60 -4.28 4.34
C LEU A 55 2.62 -5.26 3.16
N LYS A 56 2.83 -4.79 1.93
CA LYS A 56 2.98 -5.67 0.76
C LYS A 56 4.28 -6.47 0.81
N GLY A 57 5.38 -5.88 1.27
CA GLY A 57 6.61 -6.63 1.53
C GLY A 57 6.43 -7.76 2.54
N LEU A 58 5.67 -7.52 3.62
CA LEU A 58 5.33 -8.56 4.59
C LEU A 58 4.42 -9.64 3.99
N GLU A 59 3.44 -9.25 3.17
CA GLU A 59 2.55 -10.15 2.45
C GLU A 59 3.35 -11.11 1.55
N GLU A 60 4.30 -10.60 0.77
CA GLU A 60 5.17 -11.42 -0.10
C GLU A 60 6.12 -12.31 0.71
N HIS A 61 6.65 -11.81 1.83
CA HIS A 61 7.46 -12.61 2.74
C HIS A 61 6.67 -13.81 3.29
N TRP A 62 5.43 -13.60 3.73
CA TRP A 62 4.57 -14.69 4.21
C TRP A 62 4.22 -15.69 3.13
N LYS A 63 3.93 -15.24 1.89
CA LYS A 63 3.72 -16.15 0.75
C LYS A 63 4.94 -17.04 0.53
N LYS A 64 6.15 -16.48 0.58
CA LYS A 64 7.39 -17.23 0.43
C LYS A 64 7.60 -18.23 1.57
N VAL A 65 7.48 -17.81 2.83
CA VAL A 65 7.66 -18.68 3.99
C VAL A 65 6.67 -19.85 3.98
N TRP A 66 5.41 -19.57 3.64
CA TRP A 66 4.38 -20.60 3.53
C TRP A 66 4.70 -21.60 2.42
N PHE A 67 5.15 -21.12 1.26
CA PHE A 67 5.55 -21.98 0.16
C PHE A 67 6.74 -22.86 0.53
N ASP A 68 7.78 -22.28 1.13
CA ASP A 68 8.99 -23.00 1.54
C ASP A 68 8.70 -24.04 2.65
N ALA A 69 7.70 -23.82 3.51
CA ALA A 69 7.30 -24.76 4.56
C ALA A 69 6.35 -25.88 4.09
N ALA A 70 5.73 -25.73 2.92
CA ALA A 70 4.80 -26.69 2.35
C ALA A 70 5.45 -27.71 1.39
N LEU A 71 6.76 -27.55 1.13
CA LEU A 71 7.61 -28.46 0.35
C LEU A 71 8.52 -29.28 1.28
#